data_AF-A0A3G8YF94-F1
#
_entry.id   AF-A0A3G8YF94-F1
#
_cell.length_a   1.000
_cell.length_b   1.000
_cell.length_c   1.000
_cell.angle_alpha   90.00
_cell.angle_beta   90.00
_cell.angle_gamma   90.00
#
_symmetry.space_group_name_H-M   'P 1'
#
loop_
_entity.id
_entity.type
_entity.pdbx_description
1 polymer ?
#
loop_
_entity_poly.entity_id
_entity_poly.type
_entity_poly.pdbx_seq_one_letter_code
_entity_poly.pdbx_strand_id
1 'polypeptide(L)'
;MPTKHFGYSYNIRLALMDVQKQLKSKTENWAGVQLIDKEGNTYFTVEERCNTGATLFYIPVVPLYLLLRQKTRRKVGNLLLSVCSYLYRNAGIPYYRMEDSYLYWNYEMLTDWIEQDAEMEDYFLCKKELQRAELIGDLMGQKISDPRNLHFFEQRLKGFNPKDQFDKACFELAKEVFALYSQYSDESIFRNAHHNNAIDPETMDENGYNYYNEENVVTMDKYISFFAESEGVLYDNLVSMINNEFNEYAEAQEPIIFKTFDGNFLLNESLDFENNLFKVLNELCRLLN
;
A
#
# COMPACT_ATOMS: atom_id res chain seq x y z
N MET A 1 -7.56 -33.29 -14.91
CA MET A 1 -8.19 -34.52 -14.37
C MET A 1 -9.47 -34.83 -15.14
N PRO A 2 -9.71 -36.07 -15.61
CA PRO A 2 -11.00 -36.44 -16.21
C PRO A 2 -12.09 -36.50 -15.12
N THR A 3 -13.14 -35.69 -15.23
CA THR A 3 -14.22 -35.62 -14.21
C THR A 3 -15.60 -36.02 -14.71
N LYS A 4 -15.73 -36.36 -16.00
CA LYS A 4 -17.02 -36.69 -16.65
C LYS A 4 -17.76 -37.89 -16.04
N HIS A 5 -17.05 -38.74 -15.30
CA HIS A 5 -17.59 -39.95 -14.66
C HIS A 5 -18.30 -39.65 -13.33
N PHE A 6 -18.11 -38.45 -12.77
CA PHE A 6 -18.82 -38.03 -11.56
C PHE A 6 -20.17 -37.43 -11.93
N GLY A 7 -21.16 -37.60 -11.06
CA GLY A 7 -22.47 -36.95 -11.21
C GLY A 7 -22.39 -35.44 -10.98
N TYR A 8 -23.35 -34.69 -11.50
CA TYR A 8 -23.53 -33.28 -11.18
C TYR A 8 -23.96 -33.12 -9.70
N SER A 9 -23.41 -32.17 -8.93
CA SER A 9 -22.48 -31.09 -9.28
C SER A 9 -20.99 -31.43 -9.04
N TYR A 10 -20.69 -32.68 -8.69
CA TYR A 10 -19.36 -33.11 -8.26
C TYR A 10 -18.32 -33.09 -9.40
N ASN A 11 -18.73 -33.43 -10.63
CA ASN A 11 -17.87 -33.33 -11.81
C ASN A 11 -17.36 -31.90 -12.08
N ILE A 12 -18.23 -30.90 -11.91
CA ILE A 12 -17.90 -29.48 -12.08
C ILE A 12 -16.99 -29.03 -10.94
N ARG A 13 -17.32 -29.36 -9.69
CA ARG A 13 -16.50 -29.00 -8.53
C ARG A 13 -15.07 -29.54 -8.64
N LEU A 14 -14.91 -30.81 -9.02
CA LEU A 14 -13.58 -31.41 -9.21
C LEU A 14 -12.80 -30.77 -10.37
N ALA A 15 -13.49 -30.40 -11.45
CA ALA A 15 -12.86 -29.73 -12.58
C ALA A 15 -12.37 -28.33 -12.16
N LEU A 16 -13.20 -27.57 -11.45
CA LEU A 16 -12.82 -26.27 -10.87
C LEU A 16 -11.63 -26.37 -9.93
N MET A 17 -11.62 -27.36 -9.03
CA MET A 17 -10.49 -27.58 -8.12
C MET A 17 -9.17 -27.90 -8.87
N ASP A 18 -9.24 -28.69 -9.95
CA ASP A 18 -8.07 -28.99 -10.77
C ASP A 18 -7.54 -27.74 -11.50
N VAL A 19 -8.45 -26.90 -12.02
CA VAL A 19 -8.11 -25.61 -12.64
C VAL A 19 -7.44 -24.67 -11.63
N GLN A 20 -8.06 -24.49 -10.45
CA GLN A 20 -7.50 -23.66 -9.37
C GLN A 20 -6.09 -24.09 -8.98
N LYS A 21 -5.85 -25.41 -8.86
CA LYS A 21 -4.53 -25.95 -8.52
C LYS A 21 -3.48 -25.64 -9.58
N GLN A 22 -3.85 -25.74 -10.86
CA GLN A 22 -2.94 -25.46 -11.97
C GLN A 22 -2.60 -23.96 -12.08
N LEU A 23 -3.60 -23.09 -11.90
CA LEU A 23 -3.43 -21.64 -12.00
C LEU A 23 -2.61 -21.08 -10.84
N LYS A 24 -2.87 -21.53 -9.60
CA LYS A 24 -2.09 -21.13 -8.41
C LYS A 24 -0.57 -21.30 -8.57
N SER A 25 -0.12 -22.25 -9.39
CA SER A 25 1.30 -22.51 -9.62
C SER A 25 1.94 -21.68 -10.75
N LYS A 26 1.15 -20.92 -11.51
CA LYS A 26 1.57 -20.31 -12.78
C LYS A 26 1.30 -18.81 -12.89
N THR A 27 0.44 -18.25 -12.05
CA THR A 27 0.04 -16.83 -12.11
C THR A 27 0.37 -16.11 -10.81
N GLU A 28 1.15 -15.03 -10.91
CA GLU A 28 1.32 -14.05 -9.82
C GLU A 28 -0.06 -13.47 -9.48
N ASN A 29 -0.30 -13.12 -8.21
CA ASN A 29 -1.58 -12.57 -7.72
C ASN A 29 -2.82 -13.46 -7.85
N TRP A 30 -2.68 -14.77 -8.09
CA TRP A 30 -3.85 -15.66 -8.13
C TRP A 30 -4.66 -15.64 -6.83
N ALA A 31 -5.92 -15.22 -6.88
CA ALA A 31 -6.84 -15.33 -5.75
C ALA A 31 -7.88 -16.44 -5.96
N GLY A 32 -8.56 -16.45 -7.11
CA GLY A 32 -9.65 -17.39 -7.33
C GLY A 32 -10.16 -17.50 -8.76
N VAL A 33 -10.92 -18.57 -9.01
CA VAL A 33 -11.74 -18.73 -10.21
C VAL A 33 -13.15 -19.06 -9.78
N GLN A 34 -14.12 -18.46 -10.47
CA GLN A 34 -15.53 -18.77 -10.31
C GLN A 34 -16.15 -19.09 -11.66
N LEU A 35 -17.19 -19.92 -11.62
CA LEU A 35 -18.06 -20.20 -12.75
C LEU A 35 -19.38 -19.50 -12.46
N ILE A 36 -19.73 -18.51 -13.27
CA ILE A 36 -20.96 -17.73 -13.14
C ILE A 36 -21.96 -18.26 -14.16
N ASP A 37 -23.19 -18.50 -13.71
CA ASP A 37 -24.34 -18.82 -14.55
C ASP A 37 -25.41 -17.73 -14.31
N LYS A 38 -25.51 -16.78 -15.23
CA LYS A 38 -26.43 -15.63 -15.12
C LYS A 38 -27.12 -15.42 -16.47
N GLU A 39 -28.45 -15.31 -16.44
CA GLU A 39 -29.29 -15.02 -17.63
C GLU A 39 -29.09 -15.99 -18.82
N GLY A 40 -28.74 -17.26 -18.53
CA GLY A 40 -28.51 -18.28 -19.56
C GLY A 40 -27.11 -18.23 -20.19
N ASN A 41 -26.22 -17.37 -19.69
CA ASN A 41 -24.82 -17.33 -20.06
C ASN A 41 -23.97 -17.93 -18.94
N THR A 42 -23.13 -18.90 -19.30
CA THR A 42 -22.17 -19.53 -18.38
C THR A 42 -20.75 -19.11 -18.77
N TYR A 43 -20.04 -18.45 -17.85
CA TYR A 43 -18.70 -17.93 -18.09
C TYR A 43 -17.81 -18.04 -16.85
N PHE A 44 -16.49 -17.92 -17.04
CA PHE A 44 -15.55 -17.91 -15.93
C PHE A 44 -15.19 -16.48 -15.55
N THR A 45 -15.00 -16.24 -14.26
CA THR A 45 -14.31 -15.05 -13.75
C THR A 45 -13.08 -15.48 -12.99
N VAL A 46 -11.99 -14.76 -13.20
CA VAL A 46 -10.74 -14.92 -12.47
C VAL A 46 -10.52 -13.68 -11.62
N GLU A 47 -10.27 -13.89 -10.34
CA GLU A 47 -9.85 -12.85 -9.41
C GLU A 47 -8.33 -12.86 -9.30
N GLU A 48 -7.73 -11.70 -9.53
CA GLU A 48 -6.33 -11.43 -9.18
C GLU A 48 -6.29 -10.43 -8.02
N ARG A 49 -5.41 -10.69 -7.04
CA ARG A 49 -5.27 -9.90 -5.81
C ARG A 49 -3.81 -9.71 -5.43
N CYS A 50 -3.40 -8.46 -5.16
CA CYS A 50 -2.11 -8.17 -4.57
C CYS A 50 -2.13 -8.52 -3.07
N ASN A 51 -1.59 -9.69 -2.70
CA ASN A 51 -1.52 -10.10 -1.30
C ASN A 51 -0.47 -9.26 -0.53
N THR A 52 -0.96 -8.41 0.36
CA THR A 52 -0.21 -7.53 1.25
C THR A 52 0.04 -8.14 2.64
N GLY A 53 -0.68 -9.21 2.98
CA GLY A 53 -0.60 -9.89 4.27
C GLY A 53 -1.03 -8.96 5.42
N ALA A 54 -0.29 -9.01 6.53
CA ALA A 54 -0.50 -8.13 7.68
C ALA A 54 0.55 -7.01 7.75
N THR A 55 1.01 -6.52 6.59
CA THR A 55 2.14 -5.60 6.50
C THR A 55 1.67 -4.14 6.63
N LEU A 56 2.26 -3.38 7.55
CA LEU A 56 2.13 -1.93 7.59
C LEU A 56 3.18 -1.30 6.68
N PHE A 57 2.75 -0.64 5.60
CA PHE A 57 3.61 0.11 4.69
C PHE A 57 3.75 1.55 5.17
N TYR A 58 4.31 1.71 6.37
CA TYR A 58 4.55 3.02 6.97
C TYR A 58 5.92 3.55 6.61
N ILE A 59 5.95 4.63 5.82
CA ILE A 59 7.18 5.25 5.30
C ILE A 59 7.68 6.31 6.30
N PRO A 60 8.81 6.10 6.98
CA PRO A 60 9.26 7.02 8.03
C PRO A 60 9.86 8.29 7.44
N VAL A 61 9.48 9.43 7.99
CA VAL A 61 9.87 10.75 7.48
C VAL A 61 11.11 11.30 8.18
N VAL A 62 11.30 11.00 9.47
CA VAL A 62 12.42 11.53 10.23
C VAL A 62 13.79 11.04 9.71
N PRO A 63 13.98 9.77 9.34
CA PRO A 63 15.23 9.30 8.72
C PRO A 63 15.58 10.08 7.44
N LEU A 64 14.59 10.37 6.58
CA LEU A 64 14.77 11.20 5.39
C LEU A 64 15.19 12.63 5.76
N TYR A 65 14.57 13.22 6.78
CA TYR A 65 14.97 14.53 7.30
C TYR A 65 16.44 14.55 7.77
N LEU A 66 16.88 13.50 8.47
CA LEU A 66 18.27 13.37 8.91
C LEU A 66 19.25 13.28 7.74
N LEU A 67 18.93 12.50 6.69
CA LEU A 67 19.73 12.41 5.47
C LEU A 67 19.90 13.77 4.79
N LEU A 68 18.84 14.58 4.74
CA LEU A 68 18.86 15.91 4.13
C LEU A 68 19.74 16.91 4.91
N ARG A 69 19.86 16.75 6.22
CA ARG A 69 20.70 17.61 7.08
C ARG A 69 22.17 17.23 7.06
N GLN A 70 22.48 15.97 6.83
CA GLN A 70 23.85 15.51 6.72
C GLN A 70 24.47 15.93 5.38
N LYS A 71 25.47 16.84 5.40
CA LYS A 71 26.10 17.37 4.18
C LYS A 71 26.62 16.28 3.23
N THR A 72 27.12 15.17 3.78
CA THR A 72 27.65 14.03 3.03
C THR A 72 26.56 13.20 2.34
N ARG A 73 25.36 13.13 2.94
CA ARG A 73 24.18 12.38 2.50
C ARG A 73 23.12 13.22 1.78
N ARG A 74 23.23 14.55 1.79
CA ARG A 74 22.20 15.44 1.21
C ARG A 74 21.82 15.10 -0.24
N LYS A 75 22.76 14.61 -1.05
CA LYS A 75 22.45 14.16 -2.43
C LYS A 75 21.51 12.95 -2.46
N VAL A 76 21.74 11.95 -1.60
CA VAL A 76 20.86 10.77 -1.52
C VAL A 76 19.52 11.17 -0.90
N GLY A 77 19.54 12.05 0.12
CA GLY A 77 18.31 12.61 0.69
C GLY A 77 17.46 13.35 -0.35
N ASN A 78 18.06 14.17 -1.22
CA ASN A 78 17.33 14.83 -2.32
C ASN A 78 16.80 13.84 -3.36
N LEU A 79 17.50 12.72 -3.58
CA LEU A 79 17.05 11.68 -4.48
C LEU A 79 15.80 10.99 -3.92
N LEU A 80 15.87 10.54 -2.67
CA LEU A 80 14.74 9.94 -1.94
C LEU A 80 13.59 10.93 -1.75
N LEU A 81 13.87 12.23 -1.63
CA LEU A 81 12.81 13.24 -1.62
C LEU A 81 12.00 13.24 -2.92
N SER A 82 12.64 12.95 -4.07
CA SER A 82 11.92 12.79 -5.35
C SER A 82 11.05 11.54 -5.36
N VAL A 83 11.55 10.44 -4.76
CA VAL A 83 10.79 9.20 -4.56
C VAL A 83 9.55 9.48 -3.70
N CYS A 84 9.72 10.07 -2.52
CA CYS A 84 8.61 10.39 -1.63
C CYS A 84 7.63 11.38 -2.25
N SER A 85 8.08 12.34 -3.05
CA SER A 85 7.20 13.26 -3.78
C SER A 85 6.31 12.52 -4.79
N TYR A 86 6.82 11.50 -5.48
CA TYR A 86 6.00 10.68 -6.39
C TYR A 86 4.98 9.86 -5.62
N LEU A 87 5.41 9.20 -4.54
CA LEU A 87 4.55 8.40 -3.68
C LEU A 87 3.40 9.22 -3.08
N TYR A 88 3.69 10.45 -2.63
CA TYR A 88 2.69 11.35 -2.07
C TYR A 88 1.78 11.96 -3.15
N ARG A 89 2.33 12.51 -4.23
CA ARG A 89 1.55 13.32 -5.18
C ARG A 89 0.82 12.51 -6.24
N ASN A 90 1.43 11.43 -6.72
CA ASN A 90 0.94 10.68 -7.88
C ASN A 90 0.34 9.35 -7.43
N ALA A 91 1.10 8.56 -6.65
CA ALA A 91 0.59 7.31 -6.10
C ALA A 91 -0.47 7.51 -5.00
N GLY A 92 -0.62 8.74 -4.49
CA GLY A 92 -1.70 9.13 -3.58
C GLY A 92 -1.51 8.73 -2.12
N ILE A 93 -0.30 8.31 -1.70
CA ILE A 93 -0.08 7.81 -0.34
C ILE A 93 -0.35 8.91 0.70
N PRO A 94 -1.24 8.66 1.69
CA PRO A 94 -1.58 9.61 2.74
C PRO A 94 -0.38 10.04 3.58
N TYR A 95 -0.44 11.25 4.13
CA TYR A 95 0.60 11.81 4.98
C TYR A 95 0.04 12.10 6.37
N TYR A 96 0.63 11.54 7.43
CA TYR A 96 0.12 11.62 8.82
C TYR A 96 -0.11 13.03 9.41
N ARG A 97 0.36 14.09 8.75
CA ARG A 97 0.08 15.48 9.16
C ARG A 97 -1.07 16.14 8.37
N MET A 98 -1.80 15.36 7.59
CA MET A 98 -3.01 15.80 6.89
C MET A 98 -4.25 15.31 7.62
N GLU A 99 -5.18 16.23 7.91
CA GLU A 99 -6.38 16.00 8.73
C GLU A 99 -7.31 14.89 8.19
N ASP A 100 -7.24 14.62 6.88
CA ASP A 100 -8.01 13.58 6.20
C ASP A 100 -7.34 12.20 6.24
N SER A 101 -6.15 12.07 6.83
CA SER A 101 -5.44 10.80 6.92
C SER A 101 -5.75 10.04 8.21
N TYR A 102 -5.84 8.71 8.13
CA TYR A 102 -6.01 7.84 9.30
C TYR A 102 -4.95 8.10 10.38
N LEU A 103 -3.68 8.18 10.00
CA LEU A 103 -2.60 8.39 10.98
C LEU A 103 -2.66 9.74 11.68
N TYR A 104 -3.21 10.79 11.05
CA TYR A 104 -3.41 12.07 11.73
C TYR A 104 -4.25 11.91 13.00
N TRP A 105 -5.41 11.26 12.88
CA TRP A 105 -6.31 11.00 14.01
C TRP A 105 -5.67 10.13 15.09
N ASN A 106 -4.82 9.18 14.69
CA ASN A 106 -4.06 8.36 15.63
C ASN A 106 -3.05 9.21 16.43
N TYR A 107 -2.33 10.12 15.79
CA TYR A 107 -1.43 11.04 16.49
C TYR A 107 -2.19 12.04 17.39
N GLU A 108 -3.35 12.53 16.96
CA GLU A 108 -4.23 13.37 17.80
C GLU A 108 -4.67 12.61 19.05
N MET A 109 -5.14 11.36 18.89
CA MET A 109 -5.58 10.56 20.04
C MET A 109 -4.43 10.25 21.02
N LEU A 110 -3.23 9.97 20.50
CA LEU A 110 -2.04 9.83 21.34
C LEU A 110 -1.70 11.12 22.08
N THR A 111 -1.88 12.28 21.44
CA THR A 111 -1.68 13.59 22.08
C THR A 111 -2.63 13.77 23.25
N ASP A 112 -3.92 13.52 23.03
CA ASP A 112 -4.95 13.61 24.07
C ASP A 112 -4.66 12.67 25.25
N TRP A 113 -4.27 11.43 24.97
CA TRP A 113 -3.92 10.45 26.01
C TRP A 113 -2.72 10.87 26.84
N ILE A 114 -1.66 11.36 26.18
CA ILE A 114 -0.46 11.86 26.86
C ILE A 114 -0.83 13.05 27.75
N GLU A 115 -1.64 13.99 27.26
CA GLU A 115 -2.00 15.20 28.02
C GLU A 115 -2.88 14.91 29.25
N GLN A 116 -3.70 13.85 29.19
CA GLN A 116 -4.57 13.45 30.30
C GLN A 116 -3.85 12.70 31.42
N ASP A 117 -2.72 12.04 31.13
CA ASP A 117 -1.94 11.27 32.11
C ASP A 117 -0.54 11.87 32.34
N ALA A 118 -0.50 12.96 33.09
CA ALA A 118 0.75 13.63 33.47
C ALA A 118 1.60 12.84 34.49
N GLU A 119 1.09 11.73 35.03
CA GLU A 119 1.79 10.86 35.99
C GLU A 119 2.39 9.60 35.33
N MET A 120 2.16 9.41 34.03
CA MET A 120 2.81 8.38 33.21
C MET A 120 4.34 8.44 33.34
N GLU A 121 4.96 7.26 33.54
CA GLU A 121 6.41 7.10 33.71
C GLU A 121 7.23 7.75 32.59
N ASP A 122 6.78 7.60 31.33
CA ASP A 122 7.44 8.12 30.13
C ASP A 122 6.84 9.44 29.60
N TYR A 123 6.00 10.14 30.37
CA TYR A 123 5.28 11.35 29.92
C TYR A 123 6.17 12.35 29.18
N PHE A 124 7.30 12.74 29.78
CA PHE A 124 8.20 13.73 29.21
C PHE A 124 8.89 13.25 27.93
N LEU A 125 9.18 11.95 27.84
CA LEU A 125 9.80 11.35 26.65
C LEU A 125 8.79 11.30 25.51
N CYS A 126 7.60 10.75 25.75
CA CYS A 126 6.49 10.71 24.80
C CYS A 126 6.15 12.10 24.27
N LYS A 127 5.99 13.09 25.16
CA LYS A 127 5.69 14.47 24.77
C LYS A 127 6.76 15.08 23.87
N LYS A 128 8.03 14.81 24.15
CA LYS A 128 9.15 15.31 23.34
C LYS A 128 9.21 14.63 21.96
N GLU A 129 8.98 13.33 21.91
CA GLU A 129 8.90 12.58 20.65
C GLU A 129 7.73 13.07 19.80
N LEU A 130 6.58 13.34 20.42
CA LEU A 130 5.40 13.87 19.73
C LEU A 130 5.70 15.23 19.11
N GLN A 131 6.21 16.19 19.89
CA GLN A 131 6.61 17.51 19.39
C GLN A 131 7.63 17.43 18.25
N ARG A 132 8.57 16.48 18.32
CA ARG A 132 9.54 16.23 17.25
C ARG A 132 8.85 15.69 15.99
N ALA A 133 7.95 14.72 16.15
CA ALA A 133 7.18 14.13 15.07
C ALA A 133 6.34 15.19 14.34
N GLU A 134 5.70 16.10 15.07
CA GLU A 134 4.93 17.21 14.49
C GLU A 134 5.84 18.19 13.73
N LEU A 135 6.86 18.72 14.39
CA LEU A 135 7.74 19.73 13.80
C LEU A 135 8.45 19.24 12.55
N ILE A 136 9.00 18.01 12.60
CA ILE A 136 9.67 17.41 11.44
C ILE A 136 8.63 17.04 10.39
N GLY A 137 7.48 16.52 10.80
CA GLY A 137 6.36 16.17 9.93
C GLY A 137 5.89 17.34 9.08
N ASP A 138 5.60 18.48 9.69
CA ASP A 138 5.12 19.67 8.99
C ASP A 138 6.16 20.21 8.02
N LEU A 139 7.43 20.24 8.44
CA LEU A 139 8.55 20.67 7.60
C LEU A 139 8.73 19.74 6.39
N MET A 140 8.68 18.43 6.61
CA MET A 140 8.90 17.44 5.56
C MET A 140 7.69 17.30 4.65
N GLY A 141 6.47 17.50 5.14
CA GLY A 141 5.25 17.53 4.32
C GLY A 141 5.34 18.62 3.26
N GLN A 142 5.82 19.81 3.63
CA GLN A 142 6.08 20.89 2.67
C GLN A 142 7.16 20.53 1.64
N LYS A 143 8.18 19.79 2.03
CA LYS A 143 9.26 19.36 1.12
C LYS A 143 8.80 18.26 0.18
N ILE A 144 8.07 17.27 0.68
CA ILE A 144 7.58 16.12 -0.08
C ILE A 144 6.50 16.57 -1.06
N SER A 145 5.62 17.49 -0.66
CA SER A 145 4.59 18.04 -1.54
C SER A 145 5.13 18.95 -2.65
N ASP A 146 6.40 19.36 -2.63
CA ASP A 146 6.94 20.27 -3.64
C ASP A 146 7.06 19.60 -5.03
N PRO A 147 6.30 20.07 -6.06
CA PRO A 147 6.32 19.46 -7.39
C PRO A 147 7.68 19.57 -8.09
N ARG A 148 8.55 20.48 -7.65
CA ARG A 148 9.90 20.62 -8.21
C ARG A 148 10.74 19.36 -7.99
N ASN A 149 10.42 18.54 -6.99
CA ASN A 149 11.14 17.29 -6.79
C ASN A 149 10.96 16.30 -7.93
N LEU A 150 9.76 16.25 -8.51
CA LEU A 150 9.47 15.45 -9.70
C LEU A 150 10.09 16.07 -10.94
N HIS A 151 9.98 17.39 -11.09
CA HIS A 151 10.60 18.12 -12.22
C HIS A 151 12.11 17.87 -12.34
N PHE A 152 12.83 17.81 -11.20
CA PHE A 152 14.27 17.57 -11.18
C PHE A 152 14.65 16.09 -11.00
N PHE A 153 13.70 15.17 -10.98
CA PHE A 153 13.95 13.77 -10.62
C PHE A 153 14.94 13.12 -11.61
N GLU A 154 14.67 13.20 -12.91
CA GLU A 154 15.54 12.63 -13.94
C GLU A 154 16.95 13.24 -13.89
N GLN A 155 17.06 14.55 -13.69
CA GLN A 155 18.34 15.24 -13.57
C GLN A 155 19.13 14.76 -12.35
N ARG A 156 18.45 14.58 -11.20
CA ARG A 156 19.06 14.05 -9.97
C ARG A 156 19.59 12.64 -10.21
N LEU A 157 18.84 11.78 -10.90
CA LEU A 157 19.28 10.43 -11.26
C LEU A 157 20.53 10.45 -12.15
N LYS A 158 20.50 11.21 -13.25
CA LYS A 158 21.63 11.32 -14.20
C LYS A 158 22.91 11.86 -13.54
N GLY A 159 22.76 12.76 -12.57
CA GLY A 159 23.87 13.38 -11.85
C GLY A 159 24.28 12.67 -10.55
N PHE A 160 23.63 11.57 -10.18
CA PHE A 160 23.93 10.87 -8.94
C PHE A 160 25.12 9.92 -9.12
N ASN A 161 26.05 9.96 -8.16
CA ASN A 161 27.18 9.03 -8.12
C ASN A 161 27.20 8.38 -6.72
N PRO A 162 26.80 7.11 -6.60
CA PRO A 162 26.76 6.41 -5.32
C PRO A 162 28.14 6.29 -4.68
N LYS A 163 28.26 6.57 -3.37
CA LYS A 163 29.54 6.51 -2.65
C LYS A 163 29.75 5.21 -1.89
N ASP A 164 28.67 4.56 -1.48
CA ASP A 164 28.69 3.33 -0.70
C ASP A 164 27.48 2.44 -1.04
N GLN A 165 27.35 1.32 -0.31
CA GLN A 165 26.27 0.36 -0.54
C GLN A 165 24.88 0.95 -0.27
N PHE A 166 24.76 1.82 0.74
CA PHE A 166 23.51 2.50 1.03
C PHE A 166 23.10 3.43 -0.12
N ASP A 167 24.01 4.29 -0.58
CA ASP A 167 23.76 5.18 -1.71
C ASP A 167 23.39 4.38 -2.99
N LYS A 168 24.02 3.21 -3.20
CA LYS A 168 23.69 2.33 -4.34
C LYS A 168 22.26 1.80 -4.23
N ALA A 169 21.86 1.31 -3.06
CA ALA A 169 20.51 0.80 -2.87
C ALA A 169 19.45 1.90 -3.05
N CYS A 170 19.68 3.09 -2.50
CA CYS A 170 18.80 4.24 -2.73
C CYS A 170 18.74 4.65 -4.21
N PHE A 171 19.86 4.53 -4.93
CA PHE A 171 19.92 4.87 -6.36
C PHE A 171 19.16 3.88 -7.22
N GLU A 172 19.28 2.57 -6.95
CA GLU A 172 18.48 1.55 -7.65
C GLU A 172 16.99 1.73 -7.38
N LEU A 173 16.60 1.90 -6.11
CA LEU A 173 15.20 2.18 -5.75
C LEU A 173 14.67 3.42 -6.50
N ALA A 174 15.45 4.50 -6.54
CA ALA A 174 15.03 5.72 -7.21
C ALA A 174 14.88 5.55 -8.74
N LYS A 175 15.65 4.66 -9.37
CA LYS A 175 15.48 4.32 -10.79
C LYS A 175 14.19 3.53 -11.01
N GLU A 176 13.91 2.55 -10.15
CA GLU A 176 12.67 1.76 -10.22
C GLU A 176 11.44 2.68 -10.07
N VAL A 177 11.47 3.58 -9.09
CA VAL A 177 10.41 4.57 -8.88
C VAL A 177 10.28 5.51 -10.09
N PHE A 178 11.39 5.95 -10.67
CA PHE A 178 11.34 6.81 -11.85
C PHE A 178 10.80 6.08 -13.09
N ALA A 179 11.11 4.79 -13.24
CA ALA A 179 10.52 3.95 -14.27
C ALA A 179 9.00 3.80 -14.06
N LEU A 180 8.57 3.56 -12.81
CA LEU A 180 7.14 3.57 -12.45
C LEU A 180 6.48 4.88 -12.78
N TYR A 181 7.05 6.01 -12.35
CA TYR A 181 6.52 7.34 -12.64
C TYR A 181 6.44 7.63 -14.15
N SER A 182 7.40 7.15 -14.93
CA SER A 182 7.40 7.34 -16.39
C SER A 182 6.32 6.51 -17.09
N GLN A 183 6.00 5.33 -16.56
CA GLN A 183 5.00 4.42 -17.13
C GLN A 183 3.58 4.72 -16.61
N TYR A 184 3.47 5.18 -15.37
CA TYR A 184 2.24 5.33 -14.60
C TYR A 184 2.22 6.70 -13.92
N SER A 185 2.22 7.78 -14.70
CA SER A 185 2.38 9.14 -14.19
C SER A 185 1.23 9.61 -13.30
N ASP A 186 0.02 9.10 -13.53
CA ASP A 186 -1.21 9.59 -12.88
C ASP A 186 -1.99 8.46 -12.19
N GLU A 187 -1.35 7.30 -11.99
CA GLU A 187 -1.97 6.15 -11.32
C GLU A 187 -1.82 6.25 -9.81
N SER A 188 -2.92 5.98 -9.11
CA SER A 188 -2.98 5.91 -7.65
C SER A 188 -2.88 4.45 -7.19
N ILE A 189 -2.24 4.20 -6.04
CA ILE A 189 -2.21 2.86 -5.42
C ILE A 189 -3.63 2.34 -5.11
N PHE A 190 -4.59 3.26 -5.00
CA PHE A 190 -5.98 2.96 -4.68
C PHE A 190 -6.87 2.70 -5.92
N ARG A 191 -6.33 2.72 -7.15
CA ARG A 191 -7.14 2.60 -8.37
C ARG A 191 -7.95 1.30 -8.46
N ASN A 192 -7.45 0.23 -7.86
CA ASN A 192 -8.06 -1.10 -7.79
C ASN A 192 -8.43 -1.48 -6.33
N ALA A 193 -8.55 -0.49 -5.44
CA ALA A 193 -8.96 -0.70 -4.06
C ALA A 193 -10.46 -0.98 -3.99
N HIS A 194 -10.84 -2.23 -4.21
CA HIS A 194 -12.22 -2.69 -4.09
C HIS A 194 -12.45 -3.33 -2.71
N HIS A 195 -13.66 -3.25 -2.16
CA HIS A 195 -13.95 -3.89 -0.87
C HIS A 195 -13.86 -5.42 -1.02
N ASN A 196 -13.12 -6.05 -0.11
CA ASN A 196 -12.79 -7.48 -0.14
C ASN A 196 -14.00 -8.43 -0.03
N ASN A 197 -15.17 -7.92 0.34
CA ASN A 197 -16.27 -8.77 0.73
C ASN A 197 -17.10 -9.19 -0.46
N ALA A 198 -16.88 -10.46 -0.81
CA ALA A 198 -17.82 -11.43 -1.34
C ALA A 198 -18.65 -10.99 -2.55
N ILE A 199 -18.37 -11.69 -3.64
CA ILE A 199 -19.31 -12.09 -4.68
C ILE A 199 -20.56 -12.67 -4.01
N ASP A 200 -21.46 -11.80 -3.57
CA ASP A 200 -22.84 -12.12 -3.29
C ASP A 200 -23.58 -11.86 -4.62
N PRO A 201 -23.99 -12.94 -5.33
CA PRO A 201 -24.64 -12.81 -6.62
C PRO A 201 -25.90 -11.94 -6.60
N GLU A 202 -26.51 -11.72 -5.42
CA GLU A 202 -27.68 -10.87 -5.24
C GLU A 202 -27.33 -9.37 -5.13
N THR A 203 -26.13 -9.02 -4.69
CA THR A 203 -25.66 -7.63 -4.50
C THR A 203 -24.55 -7.21 -5.47
N MET A 204 -24.12 -8.11 -6.36
CA MET A 204 -23.20 -7.84 -7.45
C MET A 204 -23.81 -6.93 -8.52
N ASP A 205 -23.10 -5.86 -8.85
CA ASP A 205 -23.37 -5.08 -10.06
C ASP A 205 -23.01 -5.84 -11.35
N GLU A 206 -23.23 -5.21 -12.50
CA GLU A 206 -22.96 -5.81 -13.82
C GLU A 206 -21.47 -6.14 -14.06
N ASN A 207 -20.56 -5.54 -13.28
CA ASN A 207 -19.11 -5.73 -13.37
C ASN A 207 -18.57 -6.69 -12.28
N GLY A 208 -19.44 -7.17 -11.38
CA GLY A 208 -19.10 -8.14 -10.36
C GLY A 208 -18.60 -7.56 -9.04
N TYR A 209 -18.92 -6.30 -8.73
CA TYR A 209 -18.55 -5.65 -7.48
C TYR A 209 -19.74 -5.58 -6.50
N ASN A 210 -19.44 -5.68 -5.20
CA ASN A 210 -20.40 -5.53 -4.09
C ASN A 210 -20.26 -4.15 -3.43
N TYR A 211 -21.38 -3.50 -3.08
CA TYR A 211 -21.45 -2.13 -2.54
C TYR A 211 -21.38 -2.04 -1.00
N TYR A 212 -21.21 -3.16 -0.27
CA TYR A 212 -21.10 -3.23 1.21
C TYR A 212 -19.68 -3.68 1.63
N ASN A 213 -19.01 -3.25 2.72
CA ASN A 213 -19.31 -2.40 3.88
C ASN A 213 -17.94 -1.88 4.40
N GLU A 214 -17.64 -0.58 4.28
CA GLU A 214 -16.37 0.04 4.73
C GLU A 214 -16.08 -0.21 6.23
N GLU A 215 -17.13 -0.41 7.03
CA GLU A 215 -17.04 -0.52 8.49
C GLU A 215 -16.38 -1.82 9.00
N ASN A 216 -16.22 -2.84 8.15
CA ASN A 216 -15.77 -4.17 8.56
C ASN A 216 -14.40 -4.57 8.00
N VAL A 217 -13.70 -3.67 7.32
CA VAL A 217 -12.40 -3.96 6.70
C VAL A 217 -11.35 -2.92 7.07
N VAL A 218 -10.09 -3.35 7.17
CA VAL A 218 -8.95 -2.42 7.22
C VAL A 218 -8.74 -1.88 5.80
N THR A 219 -9.11 -0.63 5.55
CA THR A 219 -8.93 0.01 4.24
C THR A 219 -7.45 0.30 3.95
N MET A 220 -7.09 0.41 2.67
CA MET A 220 -5.69 0.56 2.24
C MET A 220 -5.01 1.82 2.81
N ASP A 221 -5.75 2.91 2.97
CA ASP A 221 -5.26 4.18 3.53
C ASP A 221 -4.90 4.07 5.02
N LYS A 222 -5.43 3.07 5.72
CA LYS A 222 -5.07 2.81 7.12
C LYS A 222 -3.69 2.17 7.26
N TYR A 223 -3.33 1.25 6.37
CA TYR A 223 -2.07 0.49 6.48
C TYR A 223 -0.97 0.93 5.50
N ILE A 224 -1.25 1.90 4.61
CA ILE A 224 -0.27 2.53 3.70
C ILE A 224 -0.23 4.02 3.98
N SER A 225 0.86 4.54 4.54
CA SER A 225 0.95 5.96 4.89
C SER A 225 2.39 6.41 5.14
N PHE A 226 2.65 7.72 5.05
CA PHE A 226 3.84 8.30 5.67
C PHE A 226 3.61 8.50 7.17
N PHE A 227 4.63 8.28 7.98
CA PHE A 227 4.58 8.49 9.43
C PHE A 227 5.90 9.08 9.95
N ALA A 228 6.00 9.34 11.26
CA ALA A 228 7.17 9.99 11.83
C ALA A 228 8.44 9.11 11.75
N GLU A 229 8.53 8.06 12.56
CA GLU A 229 9.68 7.15 12.64
C GLU A 229 9.35 5.83 13.34
N SER A 230 10.15 4.79 13.07
CA SER A 230 9.98 3.41 13.55
C SER A 230 10.69 3.12 14.88
N GLU A 231 10.96 4.13 15.69
CA GLU A 231 11.70 4.01 16.96
C GLU A 231 11.10 4.94 18.02
N GLY A 232 11.26 4.56 19.29
CA GLY A 232 10.83 5.36 20.45
C GLY A 232 9.47 4.95 21.02
N VAL A 233 9.17 5.48 22.20
CA VAL A 233 7.95 5.12 22.95
C VAL A 233 6.70 5.58 22.22
N LEU A 234 6.77 6.72 21.52
CA LEU A 234 5.66 7.18 20.67
C LEU A 234 5.32 6.18 19.56
N TYR A 235 6.34 5.61 18.92
CA TYR A 235 6.15 4.59 17.89
C TYR A 235 5.52 3.32 18.47
N ASP A 236 6.02 2.85 19.61
CA ASP A 236 5.50 1.65 20.28
C ASP A 236 4.02 1.83 20.64
N ASN A 237 3.64 3.00 21.17
CA ASN A 237 2.26 3.34 21.47
C ASN A 237 1.39 3.40 20.22
N LEU A 238 1.87 4.02 19.14
CA LEU A 238 1.17 4.11 17.86
C LEU A 238 0.90 2.73 17.28
N VAL A 239 1.91 1.87 17.20
CA VAL A 239 1.77 0.52 16.63
C VAL A 239 0.91 -0.37 17.51
N SER A 240 1.02 -0.27 18.83
CA SER A 240 0.15 -0.99 19.77
C SER A 240 -1.33 -0.64 19.54
N MET A 241 -1.63 0.65 19.46
CA MET A 241 -2.97 1.17 19.21
C MET A 241 -3.54 0.68 17.87
N ILE A 242 -2.77 0.81 16.79
CA ILE A 242 -3.18 0.39 15.44
C ILE A 242 -3.38 -1.12 15.39
N ASN A 243 -2.48 -1.92 15.97
CA ASN A 243 -2.64 -3.37 15.99
C ASN A 243 -3.88 -3.79 16.78
N ASN A 244 -4.17 -3.13 17.90
CA ASN A 244 -5.38 -3.38 18.67
C ASN A 244 -6.64 -3.08 17.85
N GLU A 245 -6.66 -1.96 17.11
CA GLU A 245 -7.77 -1.65 16.20
C GLU A 245 -7.87 -2.70 15.08
N PHE A 246 -6.75 -3.04 14.45
CA PHE A 246 -6.71 -3.95 13.29
C PHE A 246 -7.17 -5.37 13.64
N ASN A 247 -6.92 -5.82 14.88
CA ASN A 247 -7.38 -7.12 15.37
C ASN A 247 -8.92 -7.24 15.48
N GLU A 248 -9.64 -6.12 15.49
CA GLU A 248 -11.11 -6.12 15.50
C GLU A 248 -11.73 -6.33 14.10
N TYR A 249 -10.91 -6.25 13.04
CA TYR A 249 -11.36 -6.46 11.67
C TYR A 249 -11.09 -7.89 11.20
N ALA A 250 -11.97 -8.40 10.34
CA ALA A 250 -11.82 -9.73 9.77
C ALA A 250 -10.90 -9.76 8.53
N GLU A 251 -10.86 -8.66 7.78
CA GLU A 251 -10.18 -8.59 6.48
C GLU A 251 -9.55 -7.21 6.25
N ALA A 252 -8.52 -7.17 5.39
CA ALA A 252 -7.84 -5.94 4.95
C ALA A 252 -7.99 -5.76 3.45
N GLN A 253 -8.44 -4.58 3.01
CA GLN A 253 -8.63 -4.23 1.61
C GLN A 253 -7.33 -4.37 0.82
N GLU A 254 -7.38 -4.96 -0.37
CA GLU A 254 -6.23 -5.14 -1.26
C GLU A 254 -6.57 -4.74 -2.69
N PRO A 255 -5.58 -4.41 -3.54
CA PRO A 255 -5.81 -4.23 -4.96
C PRO A 255 -6.32 -5.53 -5.61
N ILE A 256 -7.49 -5.45 -6.24
CA ILE A 256 -8.17 -6.59 -6.87
C ILE A 256 -8.58 -6.23 -8.29
N ILE A 257 -8.47 -7.18 -9.23
CA ILE A 257 -9.10 -7.08 -10.56
C ILE A 257 -9.83 -8.38 -10.90
N PHE A 258 -10.87 -8.27 -11.73
CA PHE A 258 -11.65 -9.40 -12.22
C PHE A 258 -11.53 -9.53 -13.74
N LYS A 259 -11.10 -10.71 -14.20
CA LYS A 259 -11.03 -11.03 -15.62
C LYS A 259 -12.15 -11.98 -16.01
N THR A 260 -13.05 -11.52 -16.88
CA THR A 260 -14.23 -12.26 -17.33
C THR A 260 -13.97 -12.94 -18.66
N PHE A 261 -14.22 -14.25 -18.73
CA PHE A 261 -14.02 -15.10 -19.91
C PHE A 261 -15.38 -15.58 -20.44
N ASP A 262 -16.11 -14.68 -21.10
CA ASP A 262 -17.43 -14.89 -21.69
C ASP A 262 -17.41 -15.00 -23.23
N GLY A 263 -16.22 -14.87 -23.85
CA GLY A 263 -16.02 -14.86 -25.29
C GLY A 263 -15.87 -13.47 -25.91
N ASN A 264 -16.03 -12.40 -25.12
CA ASN A 264 -15.71 -11.03 -25.52
C ASN A 264 -14.20 -10.73 -25.42
N PHE A 265 -13.80 -9.57 -25.94
CA PHE A 265 -12.40 -9.12 -25.86
C PHE A 265 -12.04 -8.77 -24.41
N LEU A 266 -10.95 -9.35 -23.90
CA LEU A 266 -10.45 -9.06 -22.56
C LEU A 266 -9.87 -7.64 -22.52
N LEU A 267 -10.33 -6.84 -21.57
CA LEU A 267 -9.65 -5.59 -21.21
C LEU A 267 -8.25 -5.93 -20.67
N ASN A 268 -7.24 -5.14 -21.06
CA ASN A 268 -5.85 -5.34 -20.65
C ASN A 268 -5.61 -4.80 -19.23
N GLU A 269 -6.39 -5.29 -18.26
CA GLU A 269 -6.29 -4.93 -16.85
C GLU A 269 -5.21 -5.78 -16.18
N SER A 270 -4.35 -5.12 -15.41
CA SER A 270 -3.22 -5.75 -14.73
C SER A 270 -2.91 -5.04 -13.41
N LEU A 271 -2.46 -5.81 -12.44
CA LEU A 271 -1.95 -5.32 -11.16
C LEU A 271 -0.43 -5.02 -11.18
N ASP A 272 0.15 -4.83 -12.37
CA ASP A 272 1.61 -4.62 -12.53
C ASP A 272 2.10 -3.38 -11.79
N PHE A 273 1.32 -2.30 -11.80
CA PHE A 273 1.64 -1.07 -11.08
C PHE A 273 1.69 -1.31 -9.56
N GLU A 274 0.63 -1.89 -9.00
CA GLU A 274 0.49 -2.14 -7.56
C GLU A 274 1.57 -3.11 -7.08
N ASN A 275 1.81 -4.21 -7.81
CA ASN A 275 2.88 -5.16 -7.51
C ASN A 275 4.25 -4.49 -7.42
N ASN A 276 4.58 -3.65 -8.38
CA ASN A 276 5.86 -2.97 -8.41
C ASN A 276 5.93 -1.86 -7.36
N LEU A 277 4.83 -1.17 -7.10
CA LEU A 277 4.76 -0.14 -6.07
C LEU A 277 4.94 -0.75 -4.67
N PHE A 278 4.30 -1.88 -4.36
CA PHE A 278 4.52 -2.58 -3.08
C PHE A 278 5.95 -3.08 -2.91
N LYS A 279 6.61 -3.55 -3.97
CA LYS A 279 8.04 -3.91 -3.95
C LYS A 279 8.90 -2.68 -3.58
N VAL A 280 8.63 -1.54 -4.21
CA VAL A 280 9.28 -0.26 -3.90
C VAL A 280 9.01 0.20 -2.47
N LEU A 281 7.79 0.05 -1.95
CA LEU A 281 7.43 0.42 -0.58
C LEU A 281 8.22 -0.40 0.45
N ASN A 282 8.27 -1.72 0.27
CA ASN A 282 9.06 -2.60 1.14
C ASN A 282 10.54 -2.21 1.17
N GLU A 283 11.15 -1.96 0.00
CA GLU A 283 12.54 -1.56 -0.08
C GLU A 283 12.79 -0.16 0.49
N LEU A 284 11.88 0.79 0.27
CA LEU A 284 11.97 2.12 0.85
C LEU A 284 11.90 2.08 2.38
N CYS A 285 10.95 1.34 2.95
CA CYS A 285 10.84 1.15 4.39
C CYS A 285 12.11 0.48 4.94
N ARG A 286 12.63 -0.55 4.28
CA ARG A 286 13.90 -1.21 4.66
C ARG A 286 15.10 -0.25 4.62
N LEU A 287 15.10 0.76 3.75
CA LEU A 287 16.19 1.73 3.63
C LEU A 287 16.09 2.88 4.62
N LEU A 288 14.89 3.20 5.10
CA LEU A 288 14.67 4.30 6.02
C LEU A 288 14.48 3.85 7.48
N ASN A 289 14.14 2.59 7.72
CA ASN A 289 14.14 1.96 9.05
C ASN A 289 15.54 1.49 9.47
#